data_AF-A0A445HIE1-F1
#
_entry.id   AF-A0A445HIE1-F1
#
_cell.length_a   1.000
_cell.length_b   1.000
_cell.length_c   1.000
_cell.angle_alpha   90.00
_cell.angle_beta   90.00
_cell.angle_gamma   90.00
#
_symmetry.space_group_name_H-M   'P 1'
#
loop_
_entity.id
_entity.type
_entity.pdbx_description
1 polymer ?
#
loop_
_entity_poly.entity_id
_entity_poly.type
_entity_poly.pdbx_seq_one_letter_code
_entity_poly.pdbx_strand_id
1 'polypeptide(L)'
;MQGEINIHQLFTGYTNGRRDWLAWPQILKLKDWPPSNLFEEQLPRHCAEFISSLPFKEYTDPHKGSLNLAVKLPNGSLKPDLGPKTYIAYGFPQELGRGDSVTKLHCDMSDAVCSICLFLSWAVIFKDFF
;
A
#
# COMPACT_ATOMS: atom_id res chain seq x y z
N MET A 1 6.69 -9.48 16.59
CA MET A 1 7.67 -10.44 16.06
C MET A 1 7.52 -10.47 14.55
N GLN A 2 8.62 -10.23 13.83
CA GLN A 2 8.69 -10.37 12.38
C GLN A 2 9.01 -11.84 12.12
N GLY A 3 7.99 -12.64 11.78
CA GLY A 3 8.18 -14.07 11.54
C GLY A 3 8.75 -14.33 10.15
N GLU A 4 9.55 -15.38 10.01
CA GLU A 4 10.06 -15.89 8.73
C GLU A 4 8.93 -16.53 7.89
N ILE A 5 7.91 -15.75 7.53
CA ILE A 5 6.85 -16.18 6.62
C ILE A 5 7.22 -15.68 5.23
N ASN A 6 7.44 -16.61 4.30
CA ASN A 6 7.67 -16.22 2.91
C ASN A 6 6.36 -15.77 2.23
N ILE A 7 6.49 -15.08 1.11
CA ILE A 7 5.35 -14.51 0.40
C ILE A 7 4.31 -15.55 -0.05
N HIS A 8 4.75 -16.73 -0.44
CA HIS A 8 3.86 -17.83 -0.85
C HIS A 8 3.00 -18.32 0.33
N GLN A 9 3.62 -18.48 1.50
CA GLN A 9 2.93 -18.86 2.72
C GLN A 9 1.95 -17.80 3.21
N LEU A 10 2.23 -16.52 2.95
CA LEU A 10 1.32 -15.40 3.21
C LEU A 10 0.10 -15.48 2.29
N PHE A 11 0.27 -15.64 0.98
CA PHE A 11 -0.88 -15.74 0.07
C PHE A 11 -1.70 -17.03 0.26
N THR A 12 -1.03 -18.14 0.58
CA THR A 12 -1.71 -19.40 0.93
C THR A 12 -2.57 -19.22 2.19
N GLY A 13 -2.02 -18.55 3.21
CA GLY A 13 -2.74 -18.27 4.45
C GLY A 13 -3.86 -17.23 4.29
N TYR A 14 -3.71 -16.27 3.37
CA TYR A 14 -4.76 -15.31 3.04
C TYR A 14 -6.01 -16.02 2.47
N THR A 15 -5.78 -17.01 1.60
CA THR A 15 -6.87 -17.75 0.93
C THR A 15 -7.51 -18.78 1.87
N ASN A 16 -6.70 -19.57 2.56
CA ASN A 16 -7.18 -20.72 3.35
C ASN A 16 -7.49 -20.37 4.81
N GLY A 17 -7.15 -19.15 5.25
CA GLY A 17 -7.08 -18.78 6.65
C GLY A 17 -5.84 -19.35 7.34
N ARG A 18 -5.41 -18.68 8.41
CA ARG A 18 -4.31 -19.13 9.27
C ARG A 18 -4.70 -18.95 10.73
N ARG A 19 -4.38 -19.94 11.57
CA ARG A 19 -4.65 -19.89 13.01
C ARG A 19 -3.35 -20.00 13.81
N ASP A 20 -3.32 -19.39 14.98
CA ASP A 20 -2.25 -19.51 15.96
C ASP A 20 -2.40 -20.77 16.83
N TRP A 21 -1.51 -20.94 17.81
CA TRP A 21 -1.50 -22.09 18.71
C TRP A 21 -2.72 -22.16 19.65
N LEU A 22 -3.46 -21.06 19.81
CA LEU A 22 -4.72 -21.00 20.56
C LEU A 22 -5.93 -21.16 19.63
N ALA A 23 -5.72 -21.56 18.37
CA ALA A 23 -6.73 -21.67 17.33
C ALA A 23 -7.40 -20.32 16.96
N TRP A 24 -6.78 -19.19 17.31
CA TRP A 24 -7.26 -17.87 16.92
C TRP A 24 -6.79 -17.51 15.51
N PRO A 25 -7.60 -16.78 14.72
CA PRO A 25 -7.16 -16.26 13.45
C PRO A 25 -5.92 -15.37 13.58
N GLN A 26 -4.93 -15.59 12.72
CA GLN A 26 -3.75 -14.73 12.65
C GLN A 26 -3.99 -13.53 11.72
N ILE A 27 -3.51 -12.37 12.14
CA ILE A 27 -3.58 -11.13 11.37
C ILE A 27 -2.16 -10.80 10.88
N LEU A 28 -1.95 -10.95 9.58
CA LEU A 28 -0.67 -10.67 8.93
C LEU A 28 -0.81 -9.48 7.97
N LYS A 29 0.24 -8.67 7.88
CA LYS A 29 0.37 -7.55 6.94
C LYS A 29 1.66 -7.67 6.17
N LEU A 30 1.56 -7.67 4.85
CA LEU A 30 2.65 -7.41 3.93
C LEU A 30 2.66 -5.92 3.62
N LYS A 31 3.74 -5.24 3.98
CA LYS A 31 3.95 -3.81 3.70
C LYS A 31 4.94 -3.66 2.55
N ASP A 32 4.69 -2.65 1.72
CA ASP A 32 5.63 -2.14 0.72
C ASP A 32 6.12 -3.26 -0.23
N TRP A 33 5.20 -4.14 -0.66
CA TRP A 33 5.48 -5.17 -1.65
C TRP A 33 4.70 -4.94 -2.95
N PRO A 34 5.37 -4.84 -4.12
CA PRO A 34 6.82 -4.80 -4.26
C PRO A 34 7.42 -3.52 -3.65
N PRO A 35 8.74 -3.51 -3.34
CA PRO A 35 9.41 -2.31 -2.84
C PRO A 35 9.07 -1.10 -3.71
N SER A 36 8.73 0.04 -3.11
CA SER A 36 8.14 1.21 -3.80
C SER A 36 8.96 1.66 -5.01
N ASN A 37 10.29 1.62 -4.90
CA ASN A 37 11.23 1.97 -5.96
C ASN A 37 11.24 1.01 -7.16
N LEU A 38 10.60 -0.16 -7.03
CA LEU A 38 10.58 -1.21 -8.05
C LEU A 38 9.17 -1.49 -8.57
N PHE A 39 8.14 -0.74 -8.15
CA PHE A 39 6.77 -1.06 -8.54
C PHE A 39 6.53 -0.94 -10.04
N GLU A 40 6.99 0.17 -10.64
CA GLU A 40 6.90 0.41 -12.07
C GLU A 40 7.73 -0.62 -12.87
N GLU A 41 8.89 -1.03 -12.35
CA GLU A 41 9.77 -2.00 -13.00
C GLU A 41 9.25 -3.44 -12.90
N GLN A 42 8.76 -3.85 -11.72
CA GLN A 42 8.35 -5.22 -11.45
C GLN A 42 6.91 -5.49 -11.91
N LEU A 43 6.04 -4.49 -11.89
CA LEU A 43 4.62 -4.63 -12.24
C LEU A 43 4.15 -3.49 -13.17
N PRO A 44 4.78 -3.29 -14.34
CA PRO A 44 4.54 -2.11 -15.21
C PRO A 44 3.09 -1.98 -15.65
N ARG A 45 2.43 -3.11 -15.98
CA ARG A 45 1.01 -3.10 -16.37
C ARG A 45 0.11 -2.64 -15.23
N HIS A 46 0.34 -3.16 -14.02
CA HIS A 46 -0.45 -2.79 -12.85
C HIS A 46 -0.20 -1.33 -12.48
N CYS A 47 1.04 -0.85 -12.60
CA CYS A 47 1.39 0.55 -12.40
C CYS A 47 0.64 1.47 -13.37
N ALA A 48 0.64 1.15 -14.67
CA ALA A 48 -0.07 1.93 -15.67
C ALA A 48 -1.60 1.94 -15.43
N GLU A 49 -2.20 0.78 -15.17
CA GLU A 49 -3.63 0.67 -14.86
C GLU A 49 -3.97 1.45 -13.58
N PHE A 50 -3.16 1.31 -12.53
CA PHE A 50 -3.31 2.02 -11.27
C PHE A 50 -3.26 3.54 -11.47
N ILE A 51 -2.18 4.06 -12.07
CA ILE A 51 -2.03 5.49 -12.35
C ILE A 51 -3.19 5.99 -13.20
N SER A 52 -3.66 5.22 -14.18
CA SER A 52 -4.82 5.59 -15.01
C SER A 52 -6.14 5.62 -14.24
N SER A 53 -6.27 4.86 -13.15
CA SER A 53 -7.49 4.77 -12.33
C SER A 53 -7.62 5.81 -11.22
N LEU A 54 -6.52 6.47 -10.84
CA LEU A 54 -6.52 7.48 -9.76
C LEU A 54 -7.61 8.56 -9.95
N PRO A 55 -8.39 8.90 -8.91
CA PRO A 55 -9.33 10.02 -8.96
C PRO A 55 -8.59 11.36 -8.84
N PHE A 56 -9.22 12.47 -9.25
CA PHE A 56 -8.66 13.83 -9.10
C PHE A 56 -7.25 13.98 -9.70
N LYS A 57 -7.12 13.64 -10.99
CA LYS A 57 -5.84 13.59 -11.72
C LYS A 57 -5.02 14.86 -11.62
N GLU A 58 -5.68 16.01 -11.48
CA GLU A 58 -5.04 17.31 -11.30
C GLU A 58 -4.08 17.30 -10.09
N TYR A 59 -4.41 16.54 -9.05
CA TYR A 59 -3.62 16.36 -7.84
C TYR A 59 -2.83 15.05 -7.82
N THR A 60 -3.41 13.95 -8.32
CA THR A 60 -2.84 12.61 -8.10
C THR A 60 -1.98 12.08 -9.24
N ASP A 61 -2.07 12.64 -10.44
CA ASP A 61 -1.29 12.15 -11.57
C ASP A 61 0.20 12.47 -11.34
N PRO A 62 1.09 11.46 -11.22
CA PRO A 62 2.51 11.65 -10.90
C PRO A 62 3.34 12.18 -12.08
N HIS A 63 2.74 12.32 -13.26
CA HIS A 63 3.42 12.80 -14.46
C HIS A 63 2.83 14.11 -14.99
N LYS A 64 1.51 14.30 -14.84
CA LYS A 64 0.75 15.37 -15.50
C LYS A 64 -0.10 16.21 -14.55
N GLY A 65 -0.15 15.90 -13.26
CA GLY A 65 -0.96 16.63 -12.29
C GLY A 65 -0.56 18.10 -12.24
N SER A 66 -1.47 19.00 -12.64
CA SER A 66 -1.20 20.44 -12.65
C SER A 66 -1.08 21.03 -11.25
N LEU A 67 -1.77 20.45 -10.29
CA LEU A 67 -1.81 20.83 -8.87
C LEU A 67 -0.95 19.91 -8.00
N ASN A 68 -0.37 18.86 -8.59
CA ASN A 68 0.61 18.00 -7.94
C ASN A 68 1.97 18.71 -7.87
N LEU A 69 2.35 19.20 -6.69
CA LEU A 69 3.62 19.93 -6.53
C LEU A 69 4.83 19.04 -6.80
N ALA A 70 4.72 17.73 -6.55
CA ALA A 70 5.81 16.80 -6.79
C ALA A 70 6.30 16.76 -8.24
N VAL A 71 5.39 16.94 -9.22
CA VAL A 71 5.75 16.94 -10.64
C VAL A 71 6.38 18.25 -11.09
N LYS A 72 6.31 19.29 -10.25
CA LYS A 72 6.84 20.64 -10.52
C LYS A 72 8.19 20.89 -9.86
N LEU A 73 8.68 19.96 -9.04
CA LEU A 73 9.99 20.10 -8.39
C LEU A 73 11.14 20.07 -9.42
N PRO A 74 12.13 20.97 -9.31
CA PRO A 74 13.30 20.99 -10.18
C PRO A 74 14.09 19.66 -10.20
N ASN A 75 14.81 19.42 -11.30
CA ASN A 75 15.76 18.32 -11.36
C ASN A 75 16.90 18.54 -10.36
N GLY A 76 17.19 17.54 -9.53
CA GLY A 76 18.19 17.62 -8.45
C GLY A 76 17.64 18.02 -7.08
N SER A 77 16.35 18.37 -7.00
CA SER A 77 15.66 18.45 -5.71
C SER A 77 15.62 17.07 -5.04
N LEU A 78 15.69 17.04 -3.71
CA LEU A 78 15.33 15.87 -2.92
C LEU A 78 13.83 15.60 -3.14
N LYS A 79 13.52 14.77 -4.13
CA LYS A 79 12.15 14.28 -4.32
C LYS A 79 11.82 13.42 -3.10
N PRO A 80 10.69 13.64 -2.43
CA PRO A 80 10.24 12.71 -1.41
C PRO A 80 10.12 11.30 -2.03
N ASP A 81 10.19 10.25 -1.21
CA ASP A 81 9.91 8.87 -1.63
C ASP A 81 8.43 8.77 -2.04
N LEU A 82 8.17 9.21 -3.26
CA LEU A 82 6.88 9.35 -3.90
C LEU A 82 6.71 8.18 -4.85
N GLY A 83 5.71 7.37 -4.56
CA GLY A 83 5.40 6.23 -5.40
C GLY A 83 4.29 5.39 -4.80
N PRO A 84 3.67 4.55 -5.64
CA PRO A 84 2.69 3.60 -5.17
C PRO A 84 3.27 2.69 -4.10
N LYS A 85 2.59 2.66 -2.94
CA LYS A 85 2.81 1.68 -1.88
C LYS A 85 1.69 0.65 -1.93
N THR A 86 1.98 -0.52 -1.38
CA THR A 86 1.06 -1.65 -1.43
C THR A 86 0.97 -2.26 -0.05
N TYR A 87 -0.25 -2.51 0.40
CA TYR A 87 -0.52 -3.04 1.72
C TYR A 87 -1.52 -4.20 1.64
N ILE A 88 -0.99 -5.42 1.67
CA ILE A 88 -1.82 -6.63 1.67
C ILE A 88 -1.95 -7.08 3.12
N ALA A 89 -3.18 -7.17 3.60
CA ALA A 89 -3.48 -7.47 4.99
C ALA A 89 -4.58 -8.50 5.09
N TYR A 90 -4.48 -9.38 6.08
CA TYR A 90 -5.56 -10.29 6.42
C TYR A 90 -6.65 -9.47 7.12
N GLY A 91 -7.90 -9.90 6.98
CA GLY A 91 -9.04 -9.30 7.67
C GLY A 91 -10.06 -10.36 8.05
N PHE A 92 -10.80 -10.09 9.11
CA PHE A 92 -11.94 -10.90 9.54
C PHE A 92 -13.14 -9.97 9.73
N PRO A 93 -14.35 -10.41 9.38
CA PRO A 93 -15.55 -9.56 9.49
C PRO A 93 -15.93 -9.27 10.95
N GLN A 94 -15.46 -10.10 11.89
CA GLN A 94 -15.76 -9.97 13.30
C GLN A 94 -14.58 -9.31 14.02
N GLU A 95 -14.86 -8.25 14.76
CA GLU A 95 -13.93 -7.64 15.70
C GLU A 95 -13.80 -8.56 16.94
N LEU A 96 -12.59 -9.02 17.22
CA LEU A 96 -12.29 -9.97 18.29
C LEU A 96 -11.72 -9.28 19.55
N GLY A 97 -11.49 -7.97 19.47
CA GLY A 97 -11.15 -7.11 20.61
C GLY A 97 -9.70 -7.23 21.08
N ARG A 98 -8.81 -7.85 20.30
CA ARG A 98 -7.38 -8.03 20.68
C ARG A 98 -6.44 -7.02 20.02
N GLY A 99 -6.99 -5.93 19.50
CA GLY A 99 -6.23 -4.97 18.70
C GLY A 99 -6.07 -5.48 17.26
N ASP A 100 -7.20 -5.83 16.64
CA ASP A 100 -7.28 -6.50 15.34
C ASP A 100 -6.98 -5.56 14.15
N SER A 101 -6.72 -4.27 14.44
CA SER A 101 -6.36 -3.30 13.42
C SER A 101 -4.96 -3.55 12.85
N VAL A 102 -4.93 -3.78 11.55
CA VAL A 102 -3.70 -4.07 10.78
C VAL A 102 -2.86 -2.80 10.53
N THR A 103 -3.51 -1.64 10.54
CA THR A 103 -2.86 -0.34 10.39
C THR A 103 -3.15 0.49 11.63
N LYS A 104 -2.11 0.68 12.45
CA LYS A 104 -2.21 1.53 13.63
C LYS A 104 -2.47 2.98 13.23
N LEU A 105 -3.15 3.71 14.10
CA LEU A 105 -3.36 5.14 13.96
C LEU A 105 -2.01 5.84 13.80
N HIS A 106 -1.87 6.63 12.75
CA HIS A 106 -0.71 7.47 12.48
C HIS A 106 -1.17 8.69 11.69
N CYS A 107 -0.34 9.74 11.70
CA CYS A 107 -0.50 10.86 10.81
C CYS A 107 0.40 10.60 9.61
N ASP A 108 -0.17 10.62 8.41
CA ASP A 108 0.65 10.77 7.23
C ASP A 108 1.11 12.21 7.15
N MET A 109 2.32 12.27 6.68
CA MET A 109 3.12 13.46 6.73
C MET A 109 2.61 14.38 5.54
N SER A 110 1.80 13.82 4.64
CA SER A 110 1.49 14.27 3.29
C SER A 110 0.07 13.91 2.85
N ASP A 111 -0.42 14.55 1.80
CA ASP A 111 -1.68 14.18 1.15
C ASP A 111 -1.59 12.82 0.46
N ALA A 112 -2.54 11.93 0.76
CA ALA A 112 -2.53 10.54 0.32
C ALA A 112 -3.90 10.09 -0.22
N VAL A 113 -3.89 9.27 -1.28
CA VAL A 113 -5.11 8.71 -1.89
C VAL A 113 -5.08 7.19 -1.86
N CYS A 114 -5.81 6.61 -0.90
CA CYS A 114 -5.95 5.16 -0.78
C CYS A 114 -7.06 4.63 -1.71
N SER A 115 -6.74 3.63 -2.55
CA SER A 115 -7.71 2.94 -3.42
C SER A 115 -7.81 1.48 -3.02
N ILE A 116 -9.01 0.97 -2.77
CA ILE A 116 -9.23 -0.45 -2.42
C ILE A 116 -9.40 -1.26 -3.70
N CYS A 117 -8.54 -2.25 -3.90
CA CYS A 117 -8.61 -3.17 -5.03
C CYS A 117 -8.97 -4.58 -4.57
N LEU A 118 -10.05 -5.15 -5.11
CA LEU A 118 -10.63 -6.40 -4.63
C LEU A 118 -9.84 -7.68 -4.94
N PHE A 119 -8.81 -7.62 -5.80
CA PHE A 119 -8.02 -8.80 -6.16
C PHE A 119 -6.73 -8.97 -5.36
N LEU A 120 -6.16 -7.88 -4.85
CA LEU A 120 -5.07 -7.80 -3.88
C LEU A 120 -5.18 -6.37 -3.34
N SER A 121 -5.27 -6.15 -2.03
CA SER A 121 -5.42 -4.79 -1.51
C SER A 121 -4.16 -3.97 -1.83
N TRP A 122 -4.24 -3.16 -2.87
CA TRP A 122 -3.30 -2.08 -3.15
C TRP A 122 -3.69 -0.91 -2.25
N ALA A 123 -2.72 -0.09 -1.82
CA ALA A 123 -3.03 1.12 -1.05
C ALA A 123 -1.87 2.09 -1.23
N VAL A 124 -2.03 2.99 -2.19
CA VAL A 124 -1.01 3.96 -2.56
C VAL A 124 -1.14 5.19 -1.69
N ILE A 125 -0.03 5.67 -1.16
CA ILE A 125 0.06 6.89 -0.36
C ILE A 125 0.89 7.84 -1.21
N PHE A 126 0.30 8.97 -1.63
CA PHE A 126 1.07 10.08 -2.15
C PHE A 126 1.73 10.79 -0.96
N LYS A 127 2.95 11.27 -1.16
CA LYS A 127 3.82 11.76 -0.08
C LYS A 127 4.32 13.20 -0.29
N ASP A 128 3.41 14.16 -0.39
CA ASP A 128 3.73 15.59 -0.45
C ASP A 128 4.27 16.15 0.89
N PHE A 129 5.50 16.68 0.91
CA PHE A 129 6.00 17.57 1.99
C PHE A 129 6.32 18.95 1.46
N PHE A 130 6.04 19.94 2.30
CA PHE A 130 6.82 21.17 2.38
C PHE A 130 8.14 20.91 3.11
#